data_AF-A0AAD6ZV21-F1
#
_entry.id   AF-A0AAD6ZV21-F1
#
_cell.length_a   1.000
_cell.length_b   1.000
_cell.length_c   1.000
_cell.angle_alpha   90.00
_cell.angle_beta   90.00
_cell.angle_gamma   90.00
#
_symmetry.space_group_name_H-M   'P 1'
#
loop_
_entity.id
_entity.type
_entity.pdbx_description
1 polymer ?
#
loop_
_entity_poly.entity_id
_entity_poly.type
_entity_poly.pdbx_seq_one_letter_code
_entity_poly.pdbx_strand_id
1 'polypeptide(L)'
;ILHASFGDYLTDSKCSGHKPWFTNPMVQGHKLASRCLQVMKADLQFNICRLEDSHICNSDVHDLPNHIMTYISPQLSYSSRFWADHLDTADFDNWLLEDIQLFVHSKFLYWLEVLSVLQDIPTAINALLTAAKFVKV
;
A
#
# COMPACT_ATOMS: atom_id res chain seq x y z
N ILE A 1 3.20 -21.87 10.45
CA ILE A 1 4.54 -21.78 9.81
C ILE A 1 4.34 -22.02 8.32
N LEU A 2 4.65 -21.03 7.48
CA LEU A 2 4.75 -21.20 6.03
C LEU A 2 6.24 -21.27 5.70
N HIS A 3 6.66 -22.34 5.03
CA HIS A 3 8.05 -22.48 4.58
C HIS A 3 8.28 -21.61 3.35
N ALA A 4 9.45 -20.98 3.21
CA ALA A 4 9.75 -20.10 2.07
C ALA A 4 9.48 -20.78 0.72
N SER A 5 9.84 -22.07 0.62
CA SER A 5 9.60 -22.90 -0.58
C SER A 5 8.12 -23.07 -0.95
N PHE A 6 7.18 -22.80 -0.04
CA PHE A 6 5.75 -22.90 -0.35
C PHE A 6 5.32 -21.76 -1.28
N GLY A 7 5.75 -20.53 -0.99
CA GLY A 7 5.48 -19.39 -1.87
C GLY A 7 6.10 -19.59 -3.25
N ASP A 8 7.36 -20.06 -3.29
CA ASP A 8 8.06 -20.39 -4.53
C ASP A 8 7.30 -21.46 -5.32
N TYR A 9 6.84 -22.53 -4.65
CA TYR A 9 6.07 -23.57 -5.30
C TYR A 9 4.76 -23.05 -5.91
N LEU A 10 4.03 -22.17 -5.21
CA LEU A 10 2.77 -21.60 -5.71
C LEU A 10 2.96 -20.63 -6.88
N THR A 11 4.13 -20.01 -7.01
CA THR A 11 4.38 -18.93 -7.97
C THR A 11 5.29 -19.33 -9.13
N ASP A 12 6.03 -20.44 -9.02
CA ASP A 12 6.85 -20.97 -10.09
C ASP A 12 6.03 -21.79 -11.09
N SER A 13 5.91 -21.25 -12.30
CA SER A 13 5.25 -21.90 -13.44
C SER A 13 5.82 -23.29 -13.77
N LYS A 14 7.12 -23.53 -13.52
CA LYS A 14 7.76 -24.83 -13.75
C LYS A 14 7.32 -25.88 -12.73
N CYS A 15 7.05 -25.45 -11.50
CA CYS A 15 6.68 -26.33 -10.41
C CYS A 15 5.18 -26.63 -10.40
N SER A 16 4.35 -25.58 -10.41
CA SER A 16 2.90 -25.72 -10.23
C SER A 16 2.07 -25.15 -11.38
N GLY A 17 2.65 -24.62 -12.46
CA GLY A 17 1.92 -23.87 -13.50
C GLY A 17 0.70 -24.55 -14.14
N HIS A 18 0.61 -25.89 -14.10
CA HIS A 18 -0.53 -26.67 -14.59
C HIS A 18 -1.53 -27.06 -13.48
N LYS A 19 -1.33 -26.61 -12.25
CA LYS A 19 -2.14 -26.91 -11.07
C LYS A 19 -3.14 -25.78 -10.81
N PRO A 20 -4.31 -26.09 -10.22
CA PRO A 20 -5.35 -25.09 -9.97
C PRO A 20 -4.96 -24.05 -8.89
N TRP A 21 -3.96 -24.33 -8.06
CA TRP A 21 -3.47 -23.41 -7.03
C TRP A 21 -2.26 -22.56 -7.49
N PHE A 22 -1.83 -22.71 -8.75
CA PHE A 22 -0.81 -21.83 -9.31
C PHE A 22 -1.28 -20.39 -9.27
N THR A 23 -0.38 -19.52 -8.83
CA THR A 23 -0.64 -18.10 -8.68
C THR A 23 0.33 -17.33 -9.55
N ASN A 24 -0.18 -16.71 -10.61
CA ASN A 24 0.62 -15.80 -11.42
C ASN A 24 0.92 -14.51 -10.60
N PRO A 25 2.19 -14.25 -10.23
CA PRO A 25 2.54 -13.11 -9.39
C PRO A 25 2.17 -11.77 -10.01
N MET A 26 2.30 -11.62 -11.33
CA MET A 26 2.04 -10.36 -12.04
C MET A 26 0.55 -10.00 -12.02
N VAL A 27 -0.31 -11.01 -12.24
CA VAL A 27 -1.77 -10.85 -12.17
C VAL A 27 -2.22 -10.54 -10.74
N GLN A 28 -1.61 -11.17 -9.73
CA GLN A 28 -1.97 -10.87 -8.34
C GLN A 28 -1.41 -9.53 -7.88
N GLY A 29 -0.19 -9.17 -8.29
CA GLY A 29 0.43 -7.87 -8.03
C GLY A 29 -0.44 -6.74 -8.54
N HIS A 30 -0.90 -6.82 -9.80
CA HIS A 30 -1.84 -5.86 -10.36
C HIS A 30 -3.12 -5.73 -9.53
N LYS A 31 -3.76 -6.86 -9.22
CA LYS A 31 -4.99 -6.88 -8.41
C LYS A 31 -4.78 -6.28 -7.03
N LEU A 32 -3.69 -6.63 -6.35
CA LEU A 32 -3.40 -6.15 -5.00
C LEU A 32 -3.03 -4.67 -5.01
N ALA A 33 -2.24 -4.20 -5.97
CA ALA A 33 -1.92 -2.79 -6.15
C ALA A 33 -3.21 -1.97 -6.36
N SER A 34 -4.06 -2.38 -7.31
CA SER A 34 -5.35 -1.71 -7.58
C SER A 34 -6.26 -1.70 -6.34
N ARG A 35 -6.36 -2.83 -5.62
CA ARG A 35 -7.16 -2.89 -4.37
C ARG A 35 -6.61 -1.96 -3.28
N CYS A 36 -5.29 -1.91 -3.11
CA CYS A 36 -4.68 -1.00 -2.14
C CYS A 36 -4.95 0.47 -2.50
N LEU A 37 -4.81 0.84 -3.78
CA LEU A 37 -5.13 2.20 -4.26
C LEU A 37 -6.61 2.54 -4.06
N GLN A 38 -7.52 1.59 -4.29
CA GLN A 38 -8.95 1.77 -4.03
C GLN A 38 -9.26 2.00 -2.55
N VAL A 39 -8.68 1.20 -1.65
CA VAL A 39 -8.81 1.38 -0.20
C VAL A 39 -8.29 2.75 0.21
N MET A 40 -7.09 3.13 -0.24
CA MET A 40 -6.51 4.44 0.05
C MET A 40 -7.36 5.59 -0.51
N LYS A 41 -7.91 5.44 -1.71
CA LYS A 41 -8.79 6.44 -2.33
C LYS A 41 -10.07 6.65 -1.50
N ALA A 42 -10.64 5.58 -0.95
CA ALA A 42 -11.85 5.64 -0.15
C ALA A 42 -11.60 6.18 1.27
N ASP A 43 -10.57 5.65 1.93
CA ASP A 43 -10.45 5.77 3.40
C ASP A 43 -9.45 6.85 3.83
N LEU A 44 -8.52 7.28 2.96
CA LEU A 44 -7.61 8.37 3.31
C LEU A 44 -8.37 9.69 3.39
N GLN A 45 -8.16 10.39 4.50
CA GLN A 45 -8.74 11.69 4.78
C GLN A 45 -7.78 12.53 5.61
N PHE A 46 -7.95 13.84 5.55
CA PHE A 46 -7.21 14.78 6.40
C PHE A 46 -7.49 14.51 7.88
N ASN A 47 -6.45 14.58 8.71
CA ASN A 47 -6.54 14.40 10.16
C ASN A 47 -7.24 13.08 10.51
N ILE A 48 -6.77 11.97 9.93
CA ILE A 48 -7.44 10.67 10.01
C ILE A 48 -7.55 10.19 11.45
N CYS A 49 -6.53 10.47 12.27
CA CYS A 49 -6.52 10.15 13.69
C CYS A 49 -7.33 11.15 14.53
N ARG A 50 -7.97 12.17 13.95
CA ARG A 50 -8.78 13.18 14.65
C ARG A 50 -8.06 13.81 15.83
N LEU A 51 -6.82 14.21 15.60
CA LEU A 51 -6.01 14.91 16.58
C LEU A 51 -6.54 16.33 16.75
N GLU A 52 -6.53 16.82 17.98
CA GLU A 52 -7.03 18.16 18.33
C GLU A 52 -6.07 19.26 17.86
N ASP A 53 -4.77 18.98 17.90
CA ASP A 53 -3.72 19.93 17.56
C ASP A 53 -2.73 19.30 16.56
N SER A 54 -2.57 19.93 15.40
CA SER A 54 -1.60 19.54 14.37
C SER A 54 -0.21 20.16 14.55
N HIS A 55 -0.02 21.03 15.55
CA HIS A 55 1.24 21.72 15.81
C HIS A 55 2.18 20.94 16.75
N ILE A 56 1.66 19.92 17.43
CA ILE A 56 2.47 19.05 18.30
C ILE A 56 3.00 17.85 17.52
N CYS A 57 4.18 17.37 17.90
CA CYS A 57 4.76 16.18 17.28
C CYS A 57 3.93 14.93 17.61
N ASN A 58 3.88 13.95 16.71
CA ASN A 58 3.22 12.65 16.96
C ASN A 58 3.74 11.97 18.24
N SER A 59 5.02 12.16 18.60
CA SER A 59 5.62 11.63 19.83
C SER A 59 5.02 12.22 21.11
N ASP A 60 4.44 13.41 21.03
CA ASP A 60 3.96 14.19 22.17
C ASP A 60 2.45 14.04 22.37
N VAL A 61 1.78 13.32 21.46
CA VAL A 61 0.35 12.98 21.54
C VAL A 61 0.17 11.78 22.47
N HIS A 62 -0.29 12.03 23.69
CA HIS A 62 -0.39 11.02 24.75
C HIS A 62 -1.21 9.77 24.37
N ASP A 63 -2.33 9.94 23.66
CA ASP A 63 -3.27 8.86 23.33
C ASP A 63 -3.19 8.39 21.86
N LEU A 64 -2.13 8.76 21.14
CA LEU A 64 -2.01 8.46 19.71
C LEU A 64 -2.19 6.97 19.35
N PRO A 65 -1.67 5.99 20.12
CA PRO A 65 -1.88 4.58 19.80
C PRO A 65 -3.36 4.17 19.76
N ASN A 66 -4.19 4.70 20.66
CA ASN A 66 -5.62 4.41 20.68
C ASN A 66 -6.34 5.06 19.49
N HIS A 67 -5.96 6.28 19.12
CA HIS A 67 -6.47 6.93 17.92
C HIS A 67 -6.10 6.15 16.65
N ILE A 68 -4.87 5.68 16.52
CA ILE A 68 -4.44 4.82 15.40
C ILE A 68 -5.30 3.57 15.33
N MET A 69 -5.46 2.84 16.44
CA MET A 69 -6.24 1.61 16.50
C MET A 69 -7.73 1.84 16.16
N THR A 70 -8.27 3.01 16.52
CA THR A 70 -9.68 3.36 16.31
C THR A 70 -9.96 3.80 14.87
N TYR A 71 -9.07 4.59 14.27
CA TYR A 71 -9.34 5.28 13.01
C TYR A 71 -8.61 4.73 11.79
N ILE A 72 -7.53 3.97 11.98
CA ILE A 72 -6.79 3.35 10.88
C ILE A 72 -7.11 1.86 10.84
N SER A 73 -7.92 1.46 9.87
CA SER A 73 -8.27 0.05 9.67
C SER A 73 -7.03 -0.78 9.30
N PRO A 74 -7.00 -2.09 9.62
CA PRO A 74 -5.93 -2.98 9.17
C PRO A 74 -5.72 -2.96 7.66
N GLN A 75 -6.80 -2.82 6.89
CA GLN A 75 -6.78 -2.75 5.43
C GLN A 75 -6.11 -1.46 4.94
N LEU A 76 -6.42 -0.31 5.54
CA LEU A 76 -5.78 0.96 5.20
C LEU A 76 -4.30 0.97 5.62
N SER A 77 -4.01 0.44 6.80
CA SER A 77 -2.66 0.27 7.34
C SER A 77 -1.78 -0.60 6.42
N TYR A 78 -2.34 -1.69 5.89
CA TYR A 78 -1.68 -2.54 4.90
C TYR A 78 -1.52 -1.83 3.56
N SER A 79 -2.61 -1.26 3.03
CA SER A 79 -2.62 -0.60 1.73
C SER A 79 -1.63 0.55 1.67
N SER A 80 -1.54 1.35 2.75
CA SER A 80 -0.63 2.49 2.84
C SER A 80 0.85 2.07 2.81
N ARG A 81 1.17 0.85 3.26
CA ARG A 81 2.55 0.35 3.27
C ARG A 81 2.94 -0.39 1.99
N PHE A 82 2.06 -1.27 1.49
CA PHE A 82 2.46 -2.31 0.54
C PHE A 82 1.95 -2.11 -0.89
N TRP A 83 1.18 -1.06 -1.18
CA TRP A 83 0.62 -0.85 -2.53
C TRP A 83 1.70 -0.83 -3.62
N ALA A 84 2.86 -0.24 -3.33
CA ALA A 84 3.94 -0.12 -4.29
C ALA A 84 4.77 -1.40 -4.43
N ASP A 85 4.88 -2.23 -3.39
CA ASP A 85 5.50 -3.55 -3.51
C ASP A 85 4.70 -4.42 -4.48
N HIS A 86 3.37 -4.35 -4.41
CA HIS A 86 2.50 -5.04 -5.37
C HIS A 86 2.62 -4.44 -6.78
N LEU A 87 2.77 -3.11 -6.88
CA LEU A 87 3.00 -2.42 -8.15
C LEU A 87 4.29 -2.86 -8.83
N ASP A 88 5.39 -3.06 -8.08
CA ASP A 88 6.68 -3.49 -8.62
C ASP A 88 6.61 -4.88 -9.28
N THR A 89 5.67 -5.72 -8.83
CA THR A 89 5.41 -7.04 -9.42
C THR A 89 4.40 -7.03 -10.58
N ALA A 90 3.64 -5.94 -10.74
CA ALA A 90 2.54 -5.85 -11.69
C ALA A 90 3.00 -5.52 -13.11
N ASP A 91 2.27 -6.03 -14.10
CA ASP A 91 2.40 -5.55 -15.48
C ASP A 91 1.88 -4.12 -15.62
N PHE A 92 2.43 -3.40 -16.60
CA PHE A 92 1.91 -2.09 -16.98
C PHE A 92 0.46 -2.19 -17.45
N ASP A 93 -0.38 -1.29 -16.94
CA ASP A 93 -1.79 -1.20 -17.28
C ASP A 93 -2.27 0.26 -17.13
N ASN A 94 -3.01 0.75 -18.12
CA ASN A 94 -3.45 2.15 -18.16
C ASN A 94 -4.41 2.48 -17.01
N TRP A 95 -5.27 1.54 -16.60
CA TRP A 95 -6.19 1.78 -15.49
C TRP A 95 -5.44 1.91 -14.16
N LEU A 96 -4.43 1.06 -13.95
CA LEU A 96 -3.57 1.15 -12.78
C LEU A 96 -2.76 2.46 -12.77
N LEU A 97 -2.28 2.90 -13.94
CA LEU A 97 -1.62 4.21 -14.09
C LEU A 97 -2.55 5.37 -13.70
N GLU A 98 -3.80 5.36 -14.17
CA GLU A 98 -4.81 6.37 -13.82
C GLU A 98 -5.10 6.39 -12.32
N ASP A 99 -5.24 5.21 -11.68
CA ASP A 99 -5.43 5.10 -10.23
C ASP A 99 -4.25 5.70 -9.46
N ILE A 100 -3.01 5.46 -9.90
CA ILE A 100 -1.80 6.04 -9.29
C ILE A 100 -1.77 7.56 -9.44
N GLN A 101 -2.05 8.08 -10.64
CA GLN A 101 -2.06 9.52 -10.90
C GLN A 101 -3.11 10.23 -10.05
N LEU A 102 -4.32 9.65 -9.95
CA LEU A 102 -5.39 10.20 -9.11
C LEU A 102 -5.01 10.16 -7.62
N PHE A 103 -4.41 9.05 -7.16
CA PHE A 103 -3.91 8.91 -5.80
C PHE A 103 -2.88 10.00 -5.46
N VAL A 104 -1.84 10.15 -6.29
CA VAL A 104 -0.79 11.16 -6.08
C VAL A 104 -1.36 12.57 -6.09
N HIS A 105 -2.33 12.84 -6.96
CA HIS A 105 -2.93 14.16 -7.05
C HIS A 105 -3.83 14.51 -5.84
N SER A 106 -4.60 13.55 -5.34
CA SER A 106 -5.70 13.85 -4.39
C SER A 106 -5.50 13.34 -2.97
N LYS A 107 -4.64 12.32 -2.77
CA LYS A 107 -4.49 11.62 -1.49
C LYS A 107 -3.06 11.57 -0.96
N PHE A 108 -2.08 12.10 -1.70
CA PHE A 108 -0.66 12.03 -1.34
C PHE A 108 -0.35 12.51 0.08
N LEU A 109 -0.85 13.69 0.48
CA LEU A 109 -0.57 14.23 1.81
C LEU A 109 -1.25 13.43 2.92
N TYR A 110 -2.46 12.92 2.69
CA TYR A 110 -3.18 12.09 3.65
C TYR A 110 -2.52 10.73 3.81
N TRP A 111 -1.94 10.19 2.74
CA TRP A 111 -1.13 8.98 2.81
C TRP A 111 0.14 9.19 3.64
N LEU A 112 0.84 10.32 3.44
CA LEU A 112 2.00 10.66 4.27
C LEU A 112 1.63 10.85 5.74
N GLU A 113 0.45 11.40 6.02
CA GLU A 113 -0.08 11.52 7.38
C GLU A 113 -0.23 10.14 8.04
N VAL A 114 -0.86 9.18 7.34
CA VAL A 114 -0.99 7.79 7.81
C VAL A 114 0.37 7.15 8.05
N LEU A 115 1.31 7.27 7.11
CA LEU A 115 2.65 6.73 7.28
C LEU A 115 3.41 7.39 8.44
N SER A 116 3.17 8.68 8.69
CA SER A 116 3.77 9.43 9.80
C SER A 116 3.33 8.89 11.15
N VAL A 117 2.02 8.73 11.36
CA VAL A 117 1.49 8.21 12.64
C VAL A 117 1.81 6.73 12.83
N LEU A 118 1.95 5.97 11.73
CA LEU A 118 2.39 4.58 11.74
C LEU A 118 3.92 4.41 11.88
N GLN A 119 4.68 5.51 11.96
CA GLN A 119 6.15 5.53 12.03
C GLN A 119 6.85 4.81 10.86
N ASP A 120 6.28 4.92 9.66
CA ASP A 120 6.70 4.17 8.47
C ASP A 120 6.92 5.07 7.23
N ILE A 121 7.34 6.32 7.49
CA ILE A 121 7.71 7.29 6.43
C ILE A 121 8.77 6.77 5.45
N PRO A 122 9.80 5.98 5.85
CA PRO A 122 10.78 5.47 4.90
C PRO A 122 10.17 4.67 3.74
N THR A 123 9.04 3.99 3.98
CA THR A 123 8.30 3.24 2.94
C THR A 123 7.79 4.17 1.83
N ALA A 124 7.51 5.44 2.12
CA ALA A 124 7.07 6.40 1.12
C ALA A 124 8.09 6.63 0.01
N ILE A 125 9.39 6.61 0.34
CA ILE A 125 10.46 6.86 -0.63
C ILE A 125 10.48 5.74 -1.67
N ASN A 126 10.48 4.49 -1.21
CA ASN A 126 10.45 3.33 -2.11
C ASN A 126 9.18 3.34 -2.96
N ALA A 127 8.03 3.61 -2.36
CA ALA A 127 6.76 3.65 -3.07
C ALA A 127 6.73 4.69 -4.20
N LEU A 128 7.24 5.90 -3.93
CA LEU A 128 7.34 6.96 -4.93
C LEU A 128 8.33 6.62 -6.05
N LEU A 129 9.46 6.00 -5.72
CA LEU A 129 10.42 5.55 -6.74
C LEU A 129 9.82 4.47 -7.64
N THR A 130 9.09 3.51 -7.08
CA THR A 130 8.40 2.47 -7.86
C THR A 130 7.33 3.08 -8.76
N ALA A 131 6.49 3.98 -8.22
CA ALA A 131 5.48 4.67 -9.02
C ALA A 131 6.10 5.51 -10.16
N ALA A 132 7.19 6.23 -9.87
CA ALA A 132 7.89 7.02 -10.89
C ALA A 132 8.51 6.16 -12.00
N LYS A 133 8.96 4.93 -11.70
CA LYS A 133 9.38 3.96 -12.72
C LYS A 133 8.19 3.51 -13.55
N PHE A 134 7.07 3.16 -12.91
CA PHE A 134 5.87 2.68 -13.57
C PHE A 134 5.26 3.70 -14.55
N VAL A 135 5.30 5.00 -14.23
CA VAL A 135 4.81 6.08 -15.10
C VAL A 135 5.73 6.36 -16.30
N LYS A 136 6.99 5.94 -16.26
CA LYS A 136 7.98 6.15 -17.33
C LYS A 136 8.07 5.00 -18.34
N VAL A 137 7.33 3.92 -18.10
CA VAL A 137 7.15 2.79 -19.04
C VAL A 137 6.14 3.21 -20.11
#